data_AF-X6NTS5-F1
#
_entry.id   AF-X6NTS5-F1
#
_cell.length_a   1.000
_cell.length_b   1.000
_cell.length_c   1.000
_cell.angle_alpha   90.00
_cell.angle_beta   90.00
_cell.angle_gamma   90.00
#
_symmetry.space_group_name_H-M   'P 1'
#
loop_
_entity.id
_entity.type
_entity.pdbx_description
1 polymer ?
#
loop_
_entity_poly.entity_id
_entity_poly.type
_entity_poly.pdbx_seq_one_letter_code
_entity_poly.pdbx_strand_id
1 'polypeptide(L)'
;MAQASAKIEPFPKGVTVEFIKKLDKATPNIDELTPKKGDTLVVHYVGTFHGGKKHGKEFDSSRNRGNPFTFPIGQERVIRGWDEGMLQMKIGEKANLKISSDYGYEKGQTLFEGDRVCVRHCVFFLYVRYGEKGILSRDKEGIIDSENNKIYTIPRNQDLLFEVELLSIQKKK
;
A
#
# COMPACT_ATOMS: atom_id res chain seq x y z
N MET A 1 -14.37 -6.68 -34.15
CA MET A 1 -14.59 -5.90 -32.91
C MET A 1 -13.24 -5.60 -32.29
N ALA A 2 -12.67 -4.42 -32.57
CA ALA A 2 -11.39 -4.03 -32.00
C ALA A 2 -11.59 -3.72 -30.51
N GLN A 3 -10.99 -4.52 -29.63
CA GLN A 3 -10.87 -4.15 -28.22
C GLN A 3 -9.96 -2.93 -28.14
N ALA A 4 -10.53 -1.78 -27.80
CA ALA A 4 -9.76 -0.60 -27.46
C ALA A 4 -8.87 -0.96 -26.26
N SER A 5 -7.58 -1.18 -26.51
CA SER A 5 -6.58 -1.14 -25.45
C SER A 5 -6.59 0.28 -24.92
N ALA A 6 -7.24 0.51 -23.78
CA ALA A 6 -7.13 1.75 -23.06
C ALA A 6 -5.64 2.00 -22.84
N LYS A 7 -5.09 3.05 -23.47
CA LYS A 7 -3.72 3.47 -23.22
C LYS A 7 -3.62 3.76 -21.73
N ILE A 8 -2.90 2.93 -21.00
CA ILE A 8 -2.67 3.13 -19.57
C ILE A 8 -1.76 4.35 -19.48
N GLU A 9 -2.32 5.49 -19.08
CA GLU A 9 -1.53 6.70 -18.89
C GLU A 9 -0.60 6.51 -17.70
N PRO A 10 0.70 6.85 -17.84
CA PRO A 10 1.63 6.75 -16.73
C PRO A 10 1.23 7.71 -15.62
N PHE A 11 1.33 7.28 -14.36
CA PHE A 11 1.03 8.18 -13.26
C PHE A 11 2.04 9.35 -13.21
N PRO A 12 1.59 10.52 -12.74
CA PRO A 12 2.52 11.59 -12.39
C PRO A 12 3.52 11.09 -11.35
N LYS A 13 4.75 11.61 -11.39
CA LYS A 13 5.79 11.25 -10.43
C LYS A 13 5.32 11.59 -9.01
N GLY A 14 5.45 10.63 -8.09
CA GLY A 14 5.11 10.78 -6.69
C GLY A 14 3.84 10.06 -6.26
N VAL A 15 3.09 10.70 -5.37
CA VAL A 15 1.77 10.26 -4.96
C VAL A 15 0.71 11.27 -5.40
N THR A 16 -0.37 10.76 -5.98
CA THR A 16 -1.58 11.54 -6.25
C THR A 16 -2.73 10.95 -5.45
N VAL A 17 -3.48 11.81 -4.76
CA VAL A 17 -4.64 11.44 -3.94
C VAL A 17 -5.91 11.91 -4.65
N GLU A 18 -6.75 10.96 -5.04
CA GLU A 18 -8.05 11.22 -5.67
C GLU A 18 -9.18 10.83 -4.73
N PHE A 19 -9.89 11.81 -4.17
CA PHE A 19 -10.98 11.55 -3.23
C PHE A 19 -12.18 10.92 -3.94
N ILE A 20 -12.55 9.72 -3.52
CA ILE A 20 -13.80 9.04 -3.89
C ILE A 20 -14.95 9.56 -3.03
N LYS A 21 -14.69 9.71 -1.73
CA LYS A 21 -15.62 10.25 -0.74
C LYS A 21 -14.89 11.30 0.07
N LYS A 22 -15.34 12.54 -0.05
CA LYS A 22 -14.81 13.69 0.69
C LYS A 22 -15.80 14.10 1.77
N LEU A 23 -15.31 14.59 2.90
CA LEU A 23 -16.16 15.17 3.93
C LEU A 23 -16.62 16.57 3.52
N ASP A 24 -17.84 16.92 3.93
CA ASP A 24 -18.37 18.27 3.75
C ASP A 24 -17.60 19.28 4.59
N LYS A 25 -17.30 20.45 4.01
CA LYS A 25 -16.59 21.54 4.72
C LYS A 25 -17.32 22.06 5.96
N ALA A 26 -18.63 21.84 6.03
CA ALA A 26 -19.45 22.21 7.18
C ALA A 26 -19.34 21.21 8.35
N THR A 27 -18.58 20.12 8.19
CA THR A 27 -18.35 19.15 9.26
C THR A 27 -17.68 19.85 10.45
N PRO A 28 -18.29 19.82 11.66
CA PRO A 28 -17.66 20.40 12.84
C PRO A 28 -16.29 19.77 13.10
N ASN A 29 -15.33 20.57 13.55
CA ASN A 29 -13.98 20.14 13.92
C ASN A 29 -13.22 19.40 12.80
N ILE A 30 -13.46 19.75 11.53
CA ILE A 30 -12.83 19.14 10.36
C ILE A 30 -11.28 19.12 10.43
N ASP A 31 -10.69 20.10 11.10
CA ASP A 31 -9.24 20.20 11.28
C ASP A 31 -8.69 19.12 12.22
N GLU A 32 -9.46 18.71 13.23
CA GLU A 32 -9.08 17.66 14.17
C GLU A 32 -9.09 16.27 13.53
N LEU A 33 -9.89 16.11 12.46
CA LEU A 33 -9.98 14.89 11.66
C LEU A 33 -8.79 14.68 10.73
N THR A 34 -7.88 15.65 10.65
CA THR A 34 -6.67 15.56 9.81
C THR A 34 -5.53 14.90 10.61
N PRO A 35 -4.83 13.90 10.05
CA PRO A 35 -3.70 13.26 10.70
C PRO A 35 -2.46 14.15 10.69
N LYS A 36 -1.65 14.03 11.75
CA LYS A 36 -0.36 14.70 11.88
C LYS A 36 0.75 13.66 11.91
N LYS A 37 1.96 14.06 11.49
CA LYS A 37 3.14 13.19 11.58
C LYS A 37 3.31 12.68 13.01
N GLY A 38 3.46 11.37 13.16
CA GLY A 38 3.55 10.70 14.46
C GLY A 38 2.23 10.14 14.99
N ASP A 39 1.08 10.53 14.43
CA ASP A 39 -0.20 9.89 14.75
C ASP A 39 -0.23 8.43 14.26
N THR A 40 -1.05 7.61 14.89
CA THR A 40 -1.32 6.24 14.43
C THR A 40 -2.66 6.20 13.69
N LEU A 41 -2.63 5.78 12.43
CA LEU A 41 -3.81 5.69 11.57
C LEU A 41 -4.36 4.27 11.57
N VAL A 42 -5.69 4.15 11.53
CA VAL A 42 -6.39 2.89 11.30
C VAL A 42 -7.14 3.01 9.98
N VAL A 43 -6.85 2.13 9.02
CA VAL A 43 -7.36 2.22 7.66
C VAL A 43 -7.90 0.89 7.15
N HIS A 44 -8.87 0.98 6.24
CA HIS A 44 -9.10 -0.09 5.27
C HIS A 44 -8.47 0.29 3.95
N TYR A 45 -7.85 -0.68 3.29
CA TYR A 45 -7.30 -0.53 1.95
C TYR A 45 -7.49 -1.76 1.07
N VAL A 46 -7.40 -1.51 -0.24
CA VAL A 46 -7.25 -2.48 -1.32
C VAL A 46 -6.11 -2.00 -2.22
N GLY A 47 -5.07 -2.81 -2.37
CA GLY A 47 -3.90 -2.57 -3.21
C GLY A 47 -3.98 -3.33 -4.52
N THR A 48 -3.87 -2.62 -5.63
CA THR A 48 -3.91 -3.16 -6.99
C THR A 48 -2.70 -2.71 -7.80
N PHE A 49 -2.24 -3.55 -8.72
CA PHE A 49 -1.19 -3.17 -9.65
C PHE A 49 -1.70 -2.16 -10.67
N HIS A 50 -0.93 -1.12 -10.94
CA HIS A 50 -1.23 -0.18 -12.00
C HIS A 50 -0.21 -0.27 -13.13
N GLY A 51 -0.68 -0.66 -14.32
CA GLY A 51 0.15 -0.74 -15.52
C GLY A 51 0.76 -2.12 -15.72
N GLY A 52 1.33 -2.31 -16.91
CA GLY A 52 1.88 -3.60 -17.34
C GLY A 52 0.85 -4.73 -17.43
N LYS A 53 1.33 -5.98 -17.46
CA LYS A 53 0.49 -7.18 -17.65
C LYS A 53 -0.45 -7.48 -16.48
N LYS A 54 -0.17 -6.92 -15.30
CA LYS A 54 -0.95 -7.16 -14.07
C LYS A 54 -1.90 -6.02 -13.73
N HIS A 55 -2.06 -5.00 -14.59
CA HIS A 55 -2.92 -3.85 -14.33
C HIS A 55 -4.32 -4.27 -13.82
N GLY A 56 -4.77 -3.66 -12.73
CA GLY A 56 -6.06 -3.93 -12.08
C GLY A 56 -6.09 -5.18 -11.20
N LYS A 57 -5.03 -6.01 -11.20
CA LYS A 57 -4.98 -7.20 -10.33
C LYS A 57 -4.71 -6.76 -8.88
N GLU A 58 -5.58 -7.18 -7.97
CA GLU A 58 -5.37 -7.06 -6.53
C GLU A 58 -4.18 -7.91 -6.10
N PHE A 59 -3.29 -7.32 -5.31
CA PHE A 59 -2.21 -8.04 -4.64
C PHE A 59 -2.42 -8.12 -3.14
N ASP A 60 -3.16 -7.18 -2.56
CA ASP A 60 -3.43 -7.18 -1.14
C ASP A 60 -4.70 -6.39 -0.76
N SER A 61 -5.40 -6.82 0.28
CA SER A 61 -6.62 -6.17 0.76
C SER A 61 -6.84 -6.42 2.24
N SER A 62 -6.92 -5.34 3.02
CA SER A 62 -7.30 -5.42 4.44
C SER A 62 -8.73 -5.93 4.65
N ARG A 63 -9.63 -5.69 3.68
CA ARG A 63 -11.03 -6.16 3.75
C ARG A 63 -11.10 -7.66 3.59
N ASN A 64 -10.28 -8.22 2.68
CA ASN A 64 -10.20 -9.66 2.48
C ASN A 64 -9.61 -10.37 3.71
N ARG A 65 -8.77 -9.69 4.49
CA ARG A 65 -8.27 -10.18 5.78
C ARG A 65 -9.24 -9.98 6.95
N GLY A 66 -10.33 -9.24 6.76
CA GLY A 66 -11.33 -8.95 7.79
C GLY A 66 -10.89 -8.01 8.91
N ASN A 67 -9.65 -7.49 8.88
CA ASN A 67 -9.10 -6.65 9.94
C ASN A 67 -8.50 -5.34 9.37
N PRO A 68 -8.81 -4.18 9.97
CA PRO A 68 -8.18 -2.92 9.61
C PRO A 68 -6.66 -2.95 9.81
N PHE A 69 -5.98 -2.10 9.07
CA PHE A 69 -4.54 -1.96 9.15
C PHE A 69 -4.15 -0.71 9.95
N THR A 70 -3.22 -0.86 10.88
CA THR A 70 -2.82 0.17 11.83
C THR A 70 -1.34 0.47 11.70
N PHE A 71 -0.97 1.75 11.55
CA PHE A 71 0.42 2.16 11.41
C PHE A 71 0.65 3.62 11.83
N PRO A 72 1.87 3.96 12.29
CA PRO A 72 2.26 5.35 12.54
C PRO A 72 2.58 6.08 11.23
N ILE A 73 2.00 7.26 11.02
CA ILE A 73 2.19 8.07 9.80
C ILE A 73 3.42 8.98 9.90
N GLY A 74 4.16 9.12 8.80
CA GLY A 74 5.29 10.03 8.68
C GLY A 74 6.53 9.62 9.47
N GLN A 75 6.68 8.30 9.69
CA GLN A 75 7.82 7.70 10.39
C GLN A 75 8.57 6.69 9.49
N GLU A 76 8.33 6.69 8.18
CA GLU A 76 8.95 5.78 7.21
C GLU A 76 8.71 4.30 7.57
N ARG A 77 7.59 4.04 8.26
CA ARG A 77 7.10 2.70 8.59
C ARG A 77 6.19 2.12 7.52
N VAL A 78 5.89 2.89 6.47
CA VAL A 78 5.14 2.46 5.29
C VAL A 78 5.81 3.06 4.05
N ILE A 79 5.36 2.66 2.86
CA ILE A 79 5.86 3.26 1.62
C ILE A 79 5.67 4.77 1.62
N ARG A 80 6.61 5.48 1.00
CA ARG A 80 6.63 6.95 0.99
C ARG A 80 5.33 7.56 0.47
N GLY A 81 4.71 6.94 -0.53
CA GLY A 81 3.42 7.39 -1.04
C GLY A 81 2.28 7.35 -0.02
N TRP A 82 2.31 6.40 0.93
CA TRP A 82 1.35 6.39 2.05
C TRP A 82 1.67 7.49 3.06
N ASP A 83 2.95 7.65 3.42
CA ASP A 83 3.41 8.67 4.36
C ASP A 83 3.06 10.09 3.89
N GLU A 84 3.11 10.36 2.59
CA GLU A 84 2.75 11.67 2.02
C GLU A 84 1.26 11.78 1.64
N GLY A 85 0.66 10.71 1.11
CA GLY A 85 -0.73 10.74 0.62
C GLY A 85 -1.76 10.77 1.75
N MET A 86 -1.56 9.97 2.80
CA MET A 86 -2.54 9.86 3.91
C MET A 86 -2.62 11.13 4.75
N LEU A 87 -1.57 11.97 4.76
CA LEU A 87 -1.58 13.28 5.43
C LEU A 87 -2.60 14.26 4.83
N GLN A 88 -3.08 14.00 3.61
CA GLN A 88 -4.06 14.84 2.93
C GLN A 88 -5.52 14.43 3.23
N MET A 89 -5.72 13.22 3.78
CA MET A 89 -7.04 12.66 4.06
C MET A 89 -7.55 13.05 5.45
N LYS A 90 -8.87 12.92 5.65
CA LYS A 90 -9.54 13.05 6.94
C LYS A 90 -10.26 11.77 7.33
N ILE A 91 -10.50 11.59 8.63
CA ILE A 91 -11.29 10.46 9.15
C ILE A 91 -12.63 10.40 8.43
N GLY A 92 -13.02 9.22 7.93
CA GLY A 92 -14.27 8.99 7.20
C GLY A 92 -14.19 9.24 5.68
N GLU A 93 -13.07 9.78 5.19
CA GLU A 93 -12.83 9.95 3.76
C GLU A 93 -12.29 8.67 3.11
N LYS A 94 -12.61 8.52 1.83
CA LYS A 94 -12.14 7.45 0.97
C LYS A 94 -11.43 8.05 -0.24
N ALA A 95 -10.24 7.57 -0.56
CA ALA A 95 -9.45 8.08 -1.66
C ALA A 95 -8.68 6.97 -2.40
N ASN A 96 -8.38 7.23 -3.67
CA ASN A 96 -7.44 6.46 -4.47
C ASN A 96 -6.07 7.12 -4.41
N LEU A 97 -5.09 6.40 -3.87
CA LEU A 97 -3.69 6.78 -3.85
C LEU A 97 -3.01 6.13 -5.05
N LYS A 98 -2.70 6.95 -6.03
CA LYS A 98 -1.89 6.59 -7.19
C LYS A 98 -0.43 6.82 -6.81
N ILE A 99 0.34 5.75 -6.70
CA ILE A 99 1.71 5.78 -6.18
C ILE A 99 2.63 5.29 -7.29
N SER A 100 3.50 6.17 -7.75
CA SER A 100 4.56 5.79 -8.68
C SER A 100 5.58 4.89 -7.99
N SER A 101 6.24 4.04 -8.76
CA SER A 101 7.14 3.02 -8.22
C SER A 101 8.24 3.55 -7.30
N ASP A 102 8.78 4.76 -7.56
CA ASP A 102 9.77 5.44 -6.72
C ASP A 102 9.24 5.85 -5.32
N TYR A 103 7.92 6.02 -5.19
CA TYR A 103 7.24 6.28 -3.92
C TYR A 103 6.60 5.02 -3.31
N GLY A 104 6.61 3.92 -4.07
CA GLY A 104 6.16 2.59 -3.66
C GLY A 104 7.35 1.66 -3.40
N TYR A 105 7.59 0.73 -4.32
CA TYR A 105 8.61 -0.32 -4.21
C TYR A 105 9.63 -0.27 -5.37
N GLU A 106 10.34 0.86 -5.49
CA GLU A 106 11.26 1.21 -6.59
C GLU A 106 12.15 0.05 -7.07
N LYS A 107 12.86 -0.59 -6.13
CA LYS A 107 13.87 -1.62 -6.45
C LYS A 107 13.30 -3.03 -6.58
N GLY A 108 11.97 -3.18 -6.55
CA GLY A 108 11.29 -4.44 -6.32
C GLY A 108 11.52 -4.91 -4.90
N GLN A 109 10.45 -5.30 -4.22
CA GLN A 109 10.56 -5.93 -2.91
C GLN A 109 10.10 -7.37 -3.01
N THR A 110 10.92 -8.27 -2.48
CA THR A 110 10.54 -9.64 -2.22
C THR A 110 10.20 -9.73 -0.74
N LEU A 111 8.94 -10.04 -0.43
CA LEU A 111 8.45 -10.17 0.94
C LEU A 111 8.91 -11.53 1.48
N PHE A 112 9.85 -11.56 2.43
CA PHE A 112 10.26 -12.76 3.17
C PHE A 112 10.51 -12.45 4.64
N GLU A 113 10.40 -13.47 5.50
CA GLU A 113 11.09 -13.53 6.78
C GLU A 113 11.50 -14.99 7.06
N GLY A 114 12.77 -15.44 7.25
CA GLY A 114 14.14 -14.85 7.21
C GLY A 114 15.05 -15.53 6.16
N ASP A 115 16.36 -15.81 6.30
CA ASP A 115 17.43 -15.28 7.18
C ASP A 115 18.21 -14.20 6.41
N ARG A 116 17.88 -12.93 6.72
CA ARG A 116 18.52 -11.66 6.32
C ARG A 116 18.55 -11.28 4.83
N VAL A 117 17.67 -10.33 4.48
CA VAL A 117 18.02 -9.17 3.62
C VAL A 117 17.48 -7.89 4.26
N CYS A 118 18.39 -6.95 4.52
CA CYS A 118 18.09 -5.59 4.96
C CYS A 118 18.27 -4.66 3.76
N VAL A 119 17.17 -4.10 3.24
CA VAL A 119 17.24 -2.92 2.38
C VAL A 119 17.10 -1.70 3.29
N ARG A 120 18.18 -0.92 3.45
CA ARG A 120 18.15 0.36 4.17
C ARG A 120 16.94 1.19 3.67
N HIS A 121 16.07 1.56 4.61
CA HIS A 121 14.87 2.40 4.48
C HIS A 121 13.53 1.79 4.00
N CYS A 122 13.29 0.49 4.17
CA CYS A 122 11.90 -0.01 4.07
C CYS A 122 11.56 -0.98 5.21
N VAL A 123 10.77 -0.48 6.17
CA VAL A 123 10.20 -1.31 7.23
C VAL A 123 8.71 -1.41 6.98
N PHE A 124 8.29 -2.20 5.99
CA PHE A 124 6.92 -2.67 5.95
C PHE A 124 6.82 -4.14 5.53
N PHE A 125 6.67 -4.99 6.54
CA PHE A 125 6.25 -6.38 6.41
C PHE A 125 4.74 -6.40 6.28
N LEU A 126 4.24 -6.68 5.09
CA LEU A 126 2.89 -7.21 4.95
C LEU A 126 2.85 -8.52 5.75
N TYR A 127 2.09 -8.53 6.84
CA TYR A 127 1.94 -9.64 7.80
C TYR A 127 1.98 -11.02 7.12
N VAL A 128 3.07 -11.75 7.30
CA VAL A 128 3.09 -13.22 7.24
C VAL A 128 3.53 -13.68 8.62
N ARG A 129 2.59 -14.16 9.44
CA ARG A 129 2.98 -14.95 10.62
C ARG A 129 3.42 -16.31 10.11
N TYR A 130 4.72 -16.59 10.11
CA TYR A 130 5.24 -17.92 9.82
C TYR A 130 5.31 -18.74 11.11
N GLY A 131 4.51 -19.81 11.17
CA GLY A 131 4.80 -20.97 12.02
C GLY A 131 5.83 -21.85 11.31
N GLU A 132 6.75 -22.40 12.07
CA GLU A 132 8.00 -23.07 11.65
C GLU A 132 7.96 -24.01 10.42
N LYS A 133 9.01 -23.90 9.58
CA LYS A 133 9.62 -24.85 8.61
C LYS A 133 9.36 -24.62 7.10
N GLY A 134 10.42 -24.25 6.35
CA GLY A 134 10.49 -24.43 4.90
C GLY A 134 11.63 -23.69 4.20
N ILE A 135 12.61 -24.41 3.64
CA ILE A 135 13.75 -23.90 2.84
C ILE A 135 13.27 -23.63 1.40
N LEU A 136 13.67 -22.51 0.78
CA LEU A 136 13.27 -22.20 -0.60
C LEU A 136 14.42 -21.69 -1.49
N SER A 137 14.48 -22.23 -2.70
CA SER A 137 15.48 -21.97 -3.74
C SER A 137 15.21 -20.67 -4.52
N ARG A 138 16.30 -19.99 -4.89
CA ARG A 138 16.35 -18.66 -5.50
C ARG A 138 16.41 -18.76 -7.03
N ASP A 139 15.26 -18.78 -7.70
CA ASP A 139 15.22 -18.52 -9.14
C ASP A 139 14.89 -17.03 -9.39
N LYS A 140 15.44 -16.48 -10.47
CA LYS A 140 15.55 -15.03 -10.77
C LYS A 140 14.23 -14.25 -10.92
N GLU A 141 13.08 -14.86 -10.62
CA GLU A 141 11.74 -14.28 -10.77
C GLU A 141 10.87 -14.37 -9.48
N GLY A 142 11.40 -14.92 -8.37
CA GLY A 142 10.68 -15.00 -7.08
C GLY A 142 10.92 -16.32 -6.34
N ILE A 143 10.49 -16.40 -5.07
CA ILE A 143 10.56 -17.62 -4.25
C ILE A 143 9.12 -18.05 -3.87
N ILE A 144 8.89 -19.37 -3.84
CA ILE A 144 7.59 -20.07 -3.69
C ILE A 144 7.26 -20.34 -2.22
N ASP A 145 6.11 -19.92 -1.68
CA ASP A 145 5.59 -20.49 -0.41
C ASP A 145 5.06 -21.92 -0.67
N SER A 146 5.59 -22.92 0.04
CA SER A 146 5.28 -24.34 -0.15
C SER A 146 3.91 -24.78 0.37
N GLU A 147 3.21 -23.98 1.18
CA GLU A 147 1.89 -24.37 1.72
C GLU A 147 0.71 -23.79 0.92
N ASN A 148 0.87 -22.62 0.29
CA ASN A 148 -0.24 -21.91 -0.39
C ASN A 148 -0.01 -21.62 -1.88
N ASN A 149 1.16 -22.00 -2.43
CA ASN A 149 1.52 -21.90 -3.85
C ASN A 149 1.27 -20.50 -4.49
N LYS A 150 1.32 -19.42 -3.69
CA LYS A 150 1.14 -18.04 -4.15
C LYS A 150 2.38 -17.21 -3.86
N ILE A 151 3.06 -16.81 -4.94
CA ILE A 151 4.17 -15.86 -4.92
C ILE A 151 3.62 -14.44 -5.08
N TYR A 152 3.87 -13.54 -4.13
CA TYR A 152 3.61 -12.11 -4.29
C TYR A 152 4.92 -11.35 -4.46
N THR A 153 5.47 -11.41 -5.67
CA THR A 153 6.56 -10.50 -6.07
C THR A 153 5.94 -9.27 -6.72
N ILE A 154 6.19 -8.09 -6.15
CA ILE A 154 5.90 -6.81 -6.81
C ILE A 154 7.03 -6.58 -7.83
N PRO A 155 6.72 -6.49 -9.13
CA PRO A 155 7.73 -6.22 -10.14
C PRO A 155 8.49 -4.93 -9.84
N ARG A 156 9.75 -4.84 -10.27
CA ARG A 156 10.48 -3.56 -10.19
C ARG A 156 9.78 -2.52 -11.05
N ASN A 157 9.89 -1.25 -10.66
CA ASN A 157 9.27 -0.13 -11.38
C ASN A 157 7.76 -0.30 -11.58
N GLN A 158 7.09 -0.98 -10.65
CA GLN A 158 5.65 -1.21 -10.70
C GLN A 158 4.91 -0.10 -9.96
N ASP A 159 4.09 0.65 -10.68
CA ASP A 159 3.18 1.61 -10.08
C ASP A 159 2.03 0.89 -9.38
N LEU A 160 1.55 1.48 -8.29
CA LEU A 160 0.53 0.91 -7.43
C LEU A 160 -0.66 1.85 -7.32
N LEU A 161 -1.84 1.26 -7.23
CA LEU A 161 -3.07 1.95 -6.94
C LEU A 161 -3.65 1.38 -5.65
N PHE A 162 -3.82 2.26 -4.65
CA PHE A 162 -4.44 1.91 -3.38
C PHE A 162 -5.77 2.63 -3.24
N GLU A 163 -6.85 1.88 -3.11
CA GLU A 163 -8.09 2.43 -2.57
C GLU A 163 -7.97 2.38 -1.04
N VAL A 164 -8.04 3.52 -0.36
CA VAL A 164 -7.93 3.65 1.10
C VAL A 164 -9.12 4.38 1.69
N GLU A 165 -9.52 3.94 2.88
CA GLU A 165 -10.53 4.57 3.74
C GLU A 165 -9.91 4.78 5.12
N LEU A 166 -9.89 6.02 5.58
CA LEU A 166 -9.35 6.38 6.90
C LEU A 166 -10.46 6.23 7.95
N LEU A 167 -10.29 5.29 8.89
CA LEU A 167 -11.33 4.93 9.86
C LEU A 167 -11.19 5.71 11.17
N SER A 168 -9.96 5.85 11.67
CA SER A 168 -9.68 6.58 12.90
C SER A 168 -8.23 7.02 12.99
N ILE A 169 -7.98 7.99 13.88
CA ILE A 169 -6.65 8.50 14.22
C ILE A 169 -6.47 8.36 15.73
N GLN A 170 -5.40 7.70 16.15
CA GLN A 170 -4.92 7.72 17.52
C GLN A 170 -3.84 8.80 17.61
N LYS A 171 -4.16 9.90 18.29
CA LYS A 171 -3.25 11.04 18.44
C LYS A 171 -2.05 10.65 19.29
N LYS A 172 -0.86 11.10 18.86
CA LYS A 172 0.36 10.97 19.68
C LYS A 172 0.13 11.68 21.03
N LYS A 173 0.40 10.96 22.13
CA LYS A 173 0.42 11.55 23.49
C LYS A 173 1.59 12.52 23.67
#